data_AF-A0A4S2BNB4-F1
#
_entry.id   AF-A0A4S2BNB4-F1
#
_cell.length_a   1.000
_cell.length_b   1.000
_cell.length_c   1.000
_cell.angle_alpha   90.00
_cell.angle_beta   90.00
_cell.angle_gamma   90.00
#
_symmetry.space_group_name_H-M   'P 1'
#
loop_
_entity.id
_entity.type
_entity.pdbx_description
1 polymer ?
#
loop_
_entity_poly.entity_id
_entity_poly.type
_entity_poly.pdbx_seq_one_letter_code
_entity_poly.pdbx_strand_id
1 'polypeptide(L)'
;MPDEKLLSISEFANLAGRTRRRLIFYDQKNVFKLKKIAENGYRYYEYEQLYQIGFILRLRYLGLSVEEIKDYLSDDSSDALNKKLLPLKHKIELRIQNLKKVLTILEAKEANNTQLTNISFYVVKKCYLPATSFWCSDFKVDCSEEKIASIYSRFYQSLGAVVMANKMLSGFLMKN
;
A
#
# COMPACT_ATOMS: atom_id res chain seq x y z
N MET A 1 33.19 -27.42 -19.24
CA MET A 1 32.10 -26.66 -18.59
C MET A 1 32.77 -25.57 -17.78
N PRO A 2 32.51 -24.27 -18.00
CA PRO A 2 33.12 -23.25 -17.16
C PRO A 2 32.58 -23.43 -15.73
N ASP A 3 33.45 -23.30 -14.73
CA ASP A 3 33.08 -23.37 -13.32
C ASP A 3 31.87 -22.45 -13.04
N GLU A 4 30.71 -23.03 -12.72
CA GLU A 4 29.57 -22.28 -12.21
C GLU A 4 30.03 -21.58 -10.93
N LYS A 5 30.15 -20.26 -11.00
CA LYS A 5 30.72 -19.44 -9.92
C LYS A 5 29.75 -19.43 -8.74
N LEU A 6 29.99 -20.34 -7.81
CA LEU A 6 29.26 -20.41 -6.55
C LEU A 6 29.62 -19.24 -5.64
N LEU A 7 28.60 -18.65 -5.03
CA LEU A 7 28.69 -17.52 -4.11
C LEU A 7 28.53 -18.02 -2.69
N SER A 8 29.39 -17.56 -1.78
CA SER A 8 29.17 -17.76 -0.36
C SER A 8 27.87 -17.05 0.09
N ILE A 9 27.27 -17.50 1.18
CA ILE A 9 26.07 -16.85 1.73
C ILE A 9 26.26 -15.34 2.00
N SER A 10 27.48 -14.89 2.33
CA SER A 10 27.78 -13.48 2.54
C SER A 10 27.72 -12.70 1.23
N GLU A 11 28.37 -13.19 0.18
CA GLU A 11 28.38 -12.56 -1.15
C GLU A 11 26.97 -12.55 -1.76
N PHE A 12 26.26 -13.67 -1.68
CA PHE A 12 24.89 -13.77 -2.16
C PHE A 12 23.95 -12.83 -1.40
N ALA A 13 24.09 -12.72 -0.08
CA ALA A 13 23.32 -11.78 0.74
C ALA A 13 23.54 -10.32 0.30
N ASN A 14 24.79 -9.94 0.06
CA ASN A 14 25.13 -8.60 -0.41
C ASN A 14 24.51 -8.31 -1.77
N LEU A 15 24.64 -9.23 -2.73
CA LEU A 15 24.05 -9.08 -4.07
C LEU A 15 22.52 -9.06 -4.04
N ALA A 16 21.88 -9.86 -3.19
CA ALA A 16 20.43 -9.87 -3.02
C ALA A 16 19.90 -8.66 -2.22
N GLY A 17 20.76 -7.82 -1.65
CA GLY A 17 20.37 -6.72 -0.76
C GLY A 17 19.66 -7.21 0.50
N ARG A 18 20.11 -8.34 1.07
CA ARG A 18 19.51 -9.01 2.23
C ARG A 18 20.57 -9.39 3.26
N THR A 19 20.11 -9.78 4.45
CA THR A 19 20.99 -10.30 5.49
C THR A 19 21.14 -11.81 5.34
N ARG A 20 22.29 -12.36 5.75
CA ARG A 20 22.50 -13.81 5.85
C ARG A 20 21.37 -14.51 6.61
N ARG A 21 20.92 -13.91 7.73
CA ARG A 21 19.82 -14.41 8.55
C ARG A 21 18.53 -14.59 7.75
N ARG A 22 18.20 -13.66 6.83
CA ARG A 22 17.01 -13.79 5.97
C ARG A 22 17.14 -14.96 4.99
N LEU A 23 18.30 -15.14 4.37
CA LEU A 23 18.51 -16.26 3.45
C LEU A 23 18.40 -17.61 4.17
N ILE A 24 19.03 -17.74 5.34
CA ILE A 24 18.94 -18.94 6.18
C ILE A 24 17.48 -19.22 6.57
N PHE A 25 16.71 -18.18 6.90
CA PHE A 25 15.30 -18.33 7.23
C PHE A 25 14.49 -18.90 6.04
N TYR A 26 14.71 -18.41 4.81
CA TYR A 26 14.01 -18.94 3.64
C TYR A 26 14.44 -20.37 3.28
N ASP A 27 15.70 -20.72 3.51
CA ASP A 27 16.26 -22.07 3.37
C ASP A 27 15.62 -23.04 4.36
N GLN A 28 15.57 -22.67 5.64
CA GLN A 28 14.89 -23.43 6.70
C GLN A 28 13.39 -23.64 6.43
N LYS A 29 12.74 -22.64 5.83
CA LYS A 29 11.33 -22.72 5.44
C LYS A 29 11.10 -23.50 4.14
N ASN A 30 12.15 -24.00 3.50
CA ASN A 30 12.11 -24.73 2.23
C ASN A 30 11.45 -23.92 1.11
N VAL A 31 11.61 -22.59 1.12
CA VAL A 31 11.10 -21.69 0.06
C VAL A 31 12.23 -21.22 -0.85
N PHE A 32 13.46 -21.20 -0.36
CA PHE A 32 14.65 -20.89 -1.15
C PHE A 32 15.83 -21.67 -0.64
N LYS A 33 16.29 -22.67 -1.38
CA LYS A 33 17.37 -23.57 -0.92
C LYS A 33 18.74 -23.16 -1.44
N LEU A 34 19.75 -23.43 -0.64
CA LEU A 34 21.14 -23.42 -1.10
C LEU A 34 21.37 -24.43 -2.23
N LYS A 35 22.38 -24.19 -3.06
CA LYS A 35 22.78 -25.15 -4.10
C LYS A 35 23.71 -26.22 -3.55
N LYS A 36 24.69 -25.82 -2.74
CA LYS A 36 25.74 -26.72 -2.24
C LYS A 36 26.12 -26.39 -0.80
N ILE A 37 26.36 -27.44 -0.01
CA ILE A 37 27.06 -27.36 1.26
C ILE A 37 28.48 -27.86 1.00
N ALA A 38 29.50 -27.04 1.29
CA ALA A 38 30.89 -27.46 1.21
C ALA A 38 31.26 -28.35 2.40
N GLU A 39 32.37 -29.08 2.30
CA GLU A 39 32.84 -30.02 3.33
C GLU A 39 33.04 -29.36 4.71
N ASN A 40 33.39 -28.07 4.72
CA ASN A 40 33.52 -27.24 5.93
C ASN A 40 32.17 -26.73 6.49
N GLY A 41 31.04 -27.18 5.95
CA GLY A 41 29.68 -26.78 6.38
C GLY A 41 29.20 -25.42 5.85
N TYR A 42 29.97 -24.76 4.98
CA TYR A 42 29.57 -23.47 4.41
C TYR A 42 28.51 -23.64 3.32
N ARG A 43 27.55 -22.70 3.29
CA ARG A 43 26.46 -22.66 2.32
C ARG A 43 26.86 -21.84 1.10
N TYR A 44 26.59 -22.41 -0.07
CA TYR A 44 26.84 -21.80 -1.37
C TYR A 44 25.58 -21.76 -2.23
N TYR A 45 25.49 -20.68 -3.01
CA TYR A 45 24.38 -20.37 -3.90
C TYR A 45 24.91 -20.08 -5.30
N GLU A 46 24.12 -20.38 -6.31
CA GLU A 46 24.44 -20.00 -7.69
C GLU A 46 24.00 -18.57 -7.98
N TYR A 47 24.60 -17.95 -9.00
CA TYR A 47 24.25 -16.60 -9.42
C TYR A 47 22.79 -16.53 -9.90
N GLU A 48 22.33 -17.54 -10.62
CA GLU A 48 21.00 -17.69 -11.18
C GLU A 48 19.91 -17.72 -10.09
N GLN A 49 20.26 -18.14 -8.88
CA GLN A 49 19.35 -18.13 -7.74
C GLN A 49 18.97 -16.71 -7.28
N LEU A 50 19.68 -15.67 -7.72
CA LEU A 50 19.31 -14.26 -7.49
C LEU A 50 17.93 -13.94 -8.10
N TYR A 51 17.59 -14.51 -9.26
CA TYR A 51 16.28 -14.31 -9.88
C TYR A 51 15.16 -14.92 -9.03
N GLN A 52 15.39 -16.12 -8.49
CA GLN A 52 14.44 -16.83 -7.64
C GLN A 52 14.17 -16.07 -6.33
N ILE A 53 15.22 -15.70 -5.59
CA ILE A 53 15.05 -14.95 -4.34
C ILE A 53 14.44 -13.58 -4.59
N GLY A 54 14.80 -12.92 -5.70
CA GLY A 54 14.21 -11.65 -6.10
C GLY A 54 12.69 -11.76 -6.31
N PHE A 55 12.23 -12.85 -6.92
CA PHE A 55 10.80 -13.09 -7.11
C PHE A 55 10.07 -13.38 -5.79
N ILE A 56 10.62 -14.24 -4.93
CA ILE A 56 10.09 -14.51 -3.58
C ILE A 56 9.93 -13.21 -2.78
N LEU A 57 10.93 -12.33 -2.85
CA LEU A 57 10.89 -11.04 -2.15
C LEU A 57 9.82 -10.09 -2.69
N ARG A 58 9.53 -10.12 -4.00
CA ARG A 58 8.40 -9.36 -4.58
C ARG A 58 7.06 -9.89 -4.09
N LEU A 59 6.88 -11.21 -4.01
CA LEU A 59 5.66 -11.81 -3.45
C LEU A 59 5.48 -11.45 -1.97
N ARG A 60 6.57 -11.47 -1.19
CA ARG A 60 6.57 -10.97 0.21
C ARG A 60 6.15 -9.50 0.30
N TYR A 61 6.57 -8.66 -0.64
CA TYR A 61 6.19 -7.24 -0.69
C TYR A 61 4.69 -7.06 -0.98
N LEU A 62 4.08 -7.98 -1.73
CA LEU A 62 2.62 -8.03 -1.94
C LEU A 62 1.83 -8.54 -0.71
N GLY A 63 2.54 -8.84 0.37
CA GLY A 63 1.97 -9.26 1.65
C GLY A 63 1.68 -10.75 1.76
N LEU A 64 2.31 -11.59 0.93
CA LEU A 64 2.18 -13.04 1.04
C LEU A 64 3.02 -13.56 2.20
N SER A 65 2.48 -14.54 2.91
CA SER A 65 3.19 -15.35 3.90
C SER A 65 4.25 -16.24 3.23
N VAL A 66 5.14 -16.84 4.04
CA VAL A 66 6.16 -17.75 3.49
C VAL A 66 5.51 -19.02 2.95
N GLU A 67 4.48 -19.47 3.66
CA GLU A 67 3.68 -20.64 3.39
C GLU A 67 2.93 -20.50 2.05
N GLU A 68 2.23 -19.38 1.83
CA GLU A 68 1.58 -19.10 0.54
C GLU A 68 2.57 -19.06 -0.63
N ILE A 69 3.77 -18.51 -0.41
CA ILE A 69 4.81 -18.47 -1.45
C ILE A 69 5.34 -19.89 -1.73
N LYS A 70 5.48 -20.72 -0.70
CA LYS A 70 5.89 -22.12 -0.88
C LYS A 70 4.90 -22.87 -1.75
N ASP A 71 3.61 -22.77 -1.40
CA ASP A 71 2.52 -23.42 -2.12
C ASP A 71 2.38 -22.87 -3.55
N TYR A 72 2.72 -21.60 -3.74
CA TYR A 72 2.78 -20.97 -5.06
C TYR A 72 3.91 -21.57 -5.91
N LEU A 73 5.09 -21.80 -5.33
CA LEU A 73 6.28 -22.30 -6.04
C LEU A 73 6.30 -23.82 -6.24
N SER A 74 5.45 -24.58 -5.55
CA SER A 74 5.44 -26.05 -5.61
C SER A 74 4.56 -26.64 -6.71
N ASP A 75 3.86 -25.81 -7.50
CA ASP A 75 2.80 -26.26 -8.40
C ASP A 75 3.18 -25.95 -9.86
N ASP A 76 3.69 -26.96 -10.55
CA ASP A 76 4.27 -26.84 -11.89
C ASP A 76 3.22 -26.92 -13.02
N SER A 77 1.94 -27.12 -12.70
CA SER A 77 0.88 -27.09 -13.72
C SER A 77 0.51 -25.66 -14.09
N SER A 78 0.54 -25.34 -15.39
CA SER A 78 0.26 -23.97 -15.87
C SER A 78 -1.13 -23.48 -15.44
N ASP A 79 -2.11 -24.37 -15.37
CA ASP A 79 -3.48 -24.06 -14.94
C ASP A 79 -3.60 -23.72 -13.45
N ALA A 80 -2.92 -24.46 -12.57
CA ALA A 80 -2.93 -24.14 -11.14
C ALA A 80 -2.18 -22.84 -10.85
N LEU A 81 -1.08 -22.60 -11.57
CA LEU A 81 -0.31 -21.37 -11.46
C LEU A 81 -1.11 -20.16 -11.94
N ASN A 82 -1.82 -20.26 -13.06
CA ASN A 82 -2.72 -19.21 -13.55
C ASN A 82 -3.84 -18.90 -12.57
N LYS A 83 -4.45 -19.93 -11.94
CA LYS A 83 -5.47 -19.76 -10.90
C LYS A 83 -4.93 -19.01 -9.68
N LYS A 84 -3.67 -19.24 -9.28
CA LYS A 84 -3.01 -18.54 -8.17
C LYS A 84 -2.59 -17.11 -8.53
N LEU A 85 -2.26 -16.85 -9.80
CA LEU A 85 -1.87 -15.52 -10.29
C LEU A 85 -3.03 -14.52 -10.38
N LEU A 86 -4.24 -14.99 -10.70
CA LEU A 86 -5.42 -14.13 -10.84
C LEU A 86 -5.73 -13.27 -9.60
N PRO A 87 -5.85 -13.85 -8.37
CA PRO A 87 -6.12 -13.05 -7.18
C PRO A 87 -4.96 -12.11 -6.81
N LEU A 88 -3.71 -12.51 -7.09
CA LEU A 88 -2.53 -11.66 -6.92
C LEU A 88 -2.60 -10.42 -7.80
N LYS A 89 -2.92 -10.60 -9.09
CA LYS A 89 -3.14 -9.49 -10.04
C LYS A 89 -4.24 -8.56 -9.55
N HIS A 90 -5.39 -9.11 -9.14
CA HIS A 90 -6.50 -8.31 -8.67
C HIS A 90 -6.13 -7.48 -7.42
N LYS A 91 -5.38 -8.08 -6.47
CA LYS A 91 -4.89 -7.37 -5.28
C LYS A 91 -3.95 -6.21 -5.64
N ILE A 92 -3.10 -6.39 -6.66
CA ILE A 92 -2.23 -5.32 -7.19
C ILE A 92 -3.07 -4.20 -7.80
N GLU A 93 -4.04 -4.54 -8.66
CA GLU A 93 -4.91 -3.56 -9.32
C GLU A 93 -5.70 -2.71 -8.31
N LEU A 94 -6.29 -3.34 -7.29
CA LEU A 94 -6.96 -2.63 -6.20
C LEU A 94 -6.02 -1.69 -5.44
N ARG A 95 -4.78 -2.13 -5.18
CA ARG A 95 -3.79 -1.30 -4.51
C ARG A 95 -3.38 -0.10 -5.36
N ILE A 96 -3.21 -0.28 -6.67
CA ILE A 96 -2.96 0.81 -7.62
C ILE A 96 -4.13 1.80 -7.62
N GLN A 97 -5.37 1.32 -7.69
CA GLN A 97 -6.54 2.18 -7.66
C GLN A 97 -6.63 3.00 -6.37
N ASN A 98 -6.39 2.38 -5.21
CA ASN A 98 -6.39 3.08 -3.93
C ASN A 98 -5.27 4.13 -3.83
N LEU A 99 -4.06 3.79 -4.29
CA LEU A 99 -2.94 4.74 -4.33
C LEU A 99 -3.24 5.92 -5.25
N LYS A 100 -3.87 5.69 -6.41
CA LYS A 100 -4.33 6.76 -7.31
C LYS A 100 -5.35 7.67 -6.64
N LYS A 101 -6.34 7.10 -5.93
CA LYS A 101 -7.32 7.90 -5.16
C LYS A 101 -6.64 8.79 -4.12
N VAL A 102 -5.69 8.23 -3.37
CA VAL A 102 -4.92 9.01 -2.38
C VAL A 102 -4.12 10.12 -3.05
N LEU A 103 -3.46 9.82 -4.18
CA LEU A 103 -2.72 10.82 -4.95
C LEU A 103 -3.63 11.98 -5.39
N THR A 104 -4.81 11.69 -5.94
CA THR A 104 -5.78 12.73 -6.33
C THR A 104 -6.21 13.60 -5.16
N ILE A 105 -6.36 13.05 -3.95
CA ILE A 105 -6.67 13.82 -2.74
C ILE A 105 -5.50 14.74 -2.38
N LEU A 106 -4.26 14.25 -2.46
CA LEU A 106 -3.06 15.04 -2.16
C LEU A 106 -2.88 16.18 -3.16
N GLU A 107 -3.05 15.91 -4.46
CA GLU A 107 -2.99 16.92 -5.53
C GLU A 107 -4.08 17.99 -5.34
N ALA A 108 -5.31 17.58 -5.04
CA ALA A 108 -6.39 18.53 -4.74
C ALA A 108 -6.07 19.36 -3.48
N LYS A 109 -5.46 18.75 -2.46
CA LYS A 109 -5.06 19.47 -1.25
C LYS A 109 -3.94 20.47 -1.52
N GLU A 110 -2.95 20.11 -2.33
CA GLU A 110 -1.85 20.99 -2.74
C GLU A 110 -2.34 22.19 -3.55
N ALA A 111 -3.19 21.96 -4.56
CA ALA A 111 -3.77 23.03 -5.38
C ALA A 111 -4.61 24.02 -4.56
N ASN A 112 -5.32 23.52 -3.55
CA ASN A 112 -6.12 24.34 -2.63
C ASN A 112 -5.32 24.83 -1.41
N ASN A 113 -4.03 24.50 -1.30
CA ASN A 113 -3.13 25.04 -0.28
C ASN A 113 -2.61 26.42 -0.69
N THR A 114 -3.47 27.23 -1.33
CA THR A 114 -3.31 28.68 -1.32
C THR A 114 -3.42 29.07 0.14
N GLN A 115 -2.25 29.14 0.76
CA GLN A 115 -2.03 29.61 2.10
C GLN A 115 -3.03 30.73 2.39
N LEU A 116 -3.84 30.52 3.42
CA LEU A 116 -4.72 31.51 4.01
C LEU A 116 -3.89 32.60 4.73
N THR A 117 -2.80 33.05 4.10
CA THR A 117 -1.82 34.02 4.61
C THR A 117 -2.39 35.42 4.72
N ASN A 118 -3.57 35.67 4.12
CA ASN A 118 -4.31 36.92 4.22
C ASN A 118 -5.80 36.71 4.55
N ILE A 119 -6.12 35.82 5.50
CA ILE A 119 -7.41 35.94 6.19
C ILE A 119 -7.26 36.99 7.28
N SER A 120 -7.77 38.18 7.02
CA SER A 120 -8.20 39.05 8.09
C SER A 120 -9.44 38.41 8.72
N PHE A 121 -9.27 37.71 9.85
CA PHE A 121 -10.42 37.27 10.64
C PHE A 121 -11.28 38.50 10.96
N TYR A 122 -12.61 38.37 10.90
CA TYR A 122 -13.58 39.43 11.19
C TYR A 122 -13.76 40.57 10.16
N VAL A 123 -13.23 40.44 8.94
CA VAL A 123 -13.56 41.39 7.86
C VAL A 123 -14.59 40.78 6.92
N VAL A 124 -15.76 41.43 6.81
CA VAL A 124 -16.81 41.04 5.87
C VAL A 124 -16.30 41.25 4.44
N LYS A 125 -16.23 40.17 3.67
CA LYS A 125 -15.93 40.22 2.23
C LYS A 125 -17.16 39.76 1.46
N LYS A 126 -17.54 40.52 0.42
CA LYS A 126 -18.55 40.10 -0.54
C LYS A 126 -17.85 39.31 -1.65
N CYS A 127 -18.12 38.01 -1.71
CA CYS A 127 -17.56 37.11 -2.72
C CYS A 127 -18.67 36.60 -3.63
N TYR A 128 -18.38 36.45 -4.92
CA TYR A 128 -19.24 35.71 -5.85
C TYR A 128 -18.69 34.29 -6.02
N LEU A 129 -19.53 33.31 -5.70
CA LEU A 129 -19.21 31.90 -5.85
C LEU A 129 -20.03 31.32 -7.02
N PRO A 130 -19.46 30.43 -7.84
CA PRO A 130 -20.21 29.75 -8.89
C PRO A 130 -21.26 28.82 -8.29
N ALA A 131 -22.35 28.59 -9.03
CA ALA A 131 -23.40 27.66 -8.61
C ALA A 131 -22.81 26.26 -8.36
N THR A 132 -22.98 25.76 -7.14
CA THR A 132 -22.41 24.49 -6.67
C THR A 132 -23.49 23.65 -5.99
N SER A 133 -23.48 22.35 -6.26
CA SER A 133 -24.41 21.40 -5.65
C SER A 133 -23.78 20.76 -4.42
N PHE A 134 -24.53 20.71 -3.32
CA PHE A 134 -24.10 20.13 -2.06
C PHE A 134 -25.01 18.98 -1.66
N TRP A 135 -24.43 17.96 -1.03
CA TRP A 135 -25.20 16.93 -0.34
C TRP A 135 -25.52 17.45 1.06
N CYS A 136 -26.78 17.82 1.28
CA CYS A 136 -27.25 18.28 2.56
C CYS A 136 -27.74 17.10 3.39
N SER A 137 -27.31 17.04 4.64
CA SER A 137 -27.93 16.15 5.61
C SER A 137 -29.25 16.74 6.08
N ASP A 138 -30.26 15.90 6.29
CA ASP A 138 -31.57 16.31 6.83
C ASP A 138 -31.54 16.62 8.34
N PHE A 139 -30.39 16.44 9.01
CA PHE A 139 -30.27 16.63 10.45
C PHE A 139 -30.16 18.11 10.82
N LYS A 140 -31.13 18.58 11.62
CA LYS A 140 -31.06 19.87 12.31
C LYS A 140 -30.63 19.63 13.77
N VAL A 141 -29.69 20.41 14.24
CA VAL A 141 -29.20 20.39 15.62
C VAL A 141 -28.94 21.80 16.11
N ASP A 142 -29.12 21.97 17.41
CA ASP A 142 -28.57 23.06 18.19
C ASP A 142 -27.04 23.04 18.12
N CYS A 143 -26.41 24.22 18.12
CA CYS A 143 -24.96 24.41 17.94
C CYS A 143 -24.08 23.87 19.09
N SER A 144 -24.54 22.85 19.83
CA SER A 144 -23.72 22.16 20.83
C SER A 144 -22.64 21.31 20.16
N GLU A 145 -21.40 21.41 20.65
CA GLU A 145 -20.24 20.74 20.07
C GLU A 145 -20.41 19.21 20.00
N GLU A 146 -21.00 18.59 21.03
CA GLU A 146 -21.20 17.15 21.09
C GLU A 146 -22.14 16.63 20.00
N LYS A 147 -23.27 17.32 19.79
CA LYS A 147 -24.25 16.92 18.76
C LYS A 147 -23.74 17.20 17.36
N ILE A 148 -22.99 18.29 17.18
CA ILE A 148 -22.27 18.58 15.94
C ILE A 148 -21.29 17.44 15.61
N ALA A 149 -20.45 17.05 16.56
CA ALA A 149 -19.46 15.98 16.37
C ALA A 149 -20.12 14.62 16.06
N SER A 150 -21.24 14.32 16.74
CA SER A 150 -22.04 13.12 16.50
C SER A 150 -22.58 13.05 15.07
N ILE A 151 -23.14 14.16 14.56
CA ILE A 151 -23.69 14.22 13.21
C ILE A 151 -22.58 14.18 12.16
N TYR A 152 -21.46 14.85 12.39
CA TYR A 152 -20.28 14.71 11.55
C TYR A 152 -19.87 13.24 11.43
N SER A 153 -19.63 12.56 12.55
CA SER A 153 -19.23 11.14 12.55
C SER A 153 -20.20 10.27 11.74
N ARG A 154 -21.51 10.41 11.98
CA ARG A 154 -22.55 9.62 11.29
C ARG A 154 -22.64 9.93 9.79
N PHE A 155 -22.59 11.20 9.42
CA PHE A 155 -22.67 11.64 8.02
C PHE A 155 -21.47 11.13 7.21
N TYR A 156 -20.26 11.23 7.75
CA TYR A 156 -19.07 10.75 7.05
C TYR A 156 -18.92 9.23 7.00
N GLN A 157 -19.45 8.50 7.99
CA GLN A 157 -19.55 7.04 7.90
C GLN A 157 -20.37 6.63 6.67
N SER A 158 -21.39 7.40 6.29
CA SER A 158 -22.21 7.12 5.11
C SER A 158 -21.52 7.46 3.78
N LEU A 159 -20.57 8.40 3.77
CA LEU A 159 -19.85 8.88 2.58
C LEU A 159 -18.52 8.14 2.32
N GLY A 160 -18.04 7.35 3.29
CA GLY A 160 -16.78 6.60 3.21
C GLY A 160 -15.54 7.42 3.62
N ALA A 161 -14.54 6.74 4.19
CA ALA A 161 -13.36 7.35 4.83
C ALA A 161 -12.53 8.29 3.92
N VAL A 162 -12.65 8.14 2.60
CA VAL A 162 -11.95 8.97 1.60
C VAL A 162 -12.45 10.42 1.62
N VAL A 163 -13.72 10.66 1.96
CA VAL A 163 -14.32 12.01 1.99
C VAL A 163 -13.91 12.79 3.25
N MET A 164 -13.58 12.11 4.36
CA MET A 164 -13.12 12.75 5.61
C MET A 164 -11.81 13.54 5.45
N ALA A 165 -10.93 13.12 4.52
CA ALA A 165 -9.62 13.74 4.36
C ALA A 165 -9.66 15.11 3.65
N ASN A 166 -10.78 15.44 3.00
CA ASN A 166 -10.95 16.68 2.24
C ASN A 166 -11.95 17.63 2.92
N LYS A 167 -11.47 18.38 3.93
CA LYS A 167 -12.23 19.40 4.67
C LYS A 167 -12.83 20.53 3.81
N MET A 168 -12.44 20.64 2.53
CA MET A 168 -12.93 21.70 1.62
C MET A 168 -14.36 21.47 1.11
N LEU A 169 -14.90 20.24 1.24
CA LEU A 169 -16.20 19.85 0.69
C LEU A 169 -17.33 19.78 1.73
N SER A 170 -17.07 20.26 2.94
CA SER A 170 -17.99 20.11 4.07
C SER A 170 -18.05 21.36 4.94
N GLY A 171 -19.25 21.80 5.25
CA GLY A 171 -19.50 22.93 6.13
C GLY A 171 -20.93 22.91 6.67
N PHE A 172 -21.23 23.87 7.54
CA PHE A 172 -22.57 24.07 8.07
C PHE A 172 -23.30 25.13 7.26
N LEU A 173 -24.54 24.86 6.90
CA LEU A 173 -25.46 25.88 6.37
C LEU A 173 -26.33 26.38 7.52
N MET A 174 -26.14 27.63 7.91
CA MET A 174 -27.04 28.32 8.82
C MET A 174 -28.28 28.73 8.01
N LYS A 175 -29.45 28.20 8.37
CA LYS A 175 -30.72 28.60 7.77
C LYS A 175 -31.34 29.65 8.70
N ASN A 176 -31.35 30.91 8.25
CA ASN A 176 -32.12 31.99 8.89
C ASN A 176 -33.62 31.78 8.67
#